data_AF-A0A925GL28-F1
#
_entry.id   AF-A0A925GL28-F1
#
_cell.length_a   1.000
_cell.length_b   1.000
_cell.length_c   1.000
_cell.angle_alpha   90.00
_cell.angle_beta   90.00
_cell.angle_gamma   90.00
#
_symmetry.space_group_name_H-M   'P 1'
#
loop_
_entity.id
_entity.type
_entity.pdbx_description
1 polymer ?
#
loop_
_entity_poly.entity_id
_entity_poly.type
_entity_poly.pdbx_seq_one_letter_code
_entity_poly.pdbx_strand_id
1 'polypeptide(L)'
;MPQLLVFTLLMAGALGLADWLADPLVHPGAWIILTFLFVLSLVVHQIIRRVDRRPARNQTVYYLGIVVGRLMLSIGFLAGFIFRETAGLYGFLANFFVLYLGYTGFEIYALLANLRRNSTSS
;
A
#
# COMPACT_ATOMS: atom_id res chain seq x y z
N MET A 1 -6.94 12.72 4.89
CA MET A 1 -5.54 13.19 4.77
C MET A 1 -4.67 12.90 6.00
N PRO A 2 -5.04 13.20 7.26
CA PRO A 2 -4.13 12.97 8.40
C PRO A 2 -3.85 11.48 8.67
N GLN A 3 -4.83 10.60 8.44
CA GLN A 3 -4.69 9.15 8.67
C GLN A 3 -3.64 8.49 7.76
N LEU A 4 -3.52 8.92 6.50
CA LEU A 4 -2.53 8.41 5.54
C LEU A 4 -1.10 8.84 5.89
N LEU A 5 -0.94 10.09 6.36
CA LEU A 5 0.34 10.61 6.80
C LEU A 5 0.82 9.90 8.07
N VAL A 6 -0.06 9.74 9.07
CA VAL A 6 0.26 8.99 10.30
C VAL A 6 0.62 7.53 9.98
N PHE A 7 -0.11 6.91 9.05
CA PHE A 7 0.16 5.53 8.67
C PHE A 7 1.47 5.38 7.89
N THR A 8 1.79 6.33 7.01
CA THR A 8 3.06 6.37 6.30
C THR A 8 4.22 6.63 7.28
N LEU A 9 4.02 7.52 8.26
CA LEU A 9 5.01 7.81 9.30
C LEU A 9 5.25 6.59 10.21
N LEU A 10 4.20 5.86 10.57
CA LEU A 10 4.29 4.60 11.32
C LEU A 10 5.05 3.55 10.53
N MET A 11 4.79 3.42 9.23
CA MET A 11 5.46 2.42 8.40
C MET A 11 6.92 2.77 8.09
N ALA A 12 7.22 4.07 7.93
CA ALA A 12 8.59 4.57 7.86
C ALA A 12 9.34 4.36 9.19
N GLY A 13 8.66 4.57 10.33
CA GLY A 13 9.20 4.29 11.65
C GLY A 13 9.48 2.80 11.87
N ALA A 14 8.56 1.92 11.45
CA ALA A 14 8.75 0.47 11.52
C ALA A 14 9.90 -0.02 10.64
N LEU A 15 10.06 0.56 9.44
CA LEU A 15 11.20 0.28 8.56
C LEU A 15 12.52 0.75 9.16
N GLY A 16 12.56 1.96 9.72
CA GLY A 16 13.76 2.48 10.39
C GLY A 16 14.12 1.68 11.65
N LEU A 17 13.13 1.18 12.40
CA LEU A 17 13.37 0.29 13.53
C LEU A 17 13.90 -1.08 13.08
N ALA A 18 13.38 -1.62 11.97
CA ALA A 18 13.84 -2.87 11.39
C ALA A 18 15.27 -2.77 10.83
N ASP A 19 15.62 -1.63 10.25
CA ASP A 19 16.98 -1.30 9.79
C ASP A 19 17.97 -1.24 10.96
N TRP A 20 17.53 -0.70 12.10
CA TRP A 20 18.34 -0.60 13.31
C TRP A 20 18.49 -1.93 14.08
N LEU A 21 17.48 -2.82 14.05
CA LEU A 21 17.50 -4.10 14.78
C LEU A 21 18.05 -5.28 13.96
N ALA A 22 17.98 -5.23 12.63
CA ALA A 22 18.25 -6.38 11.77
C ALA A 22 19.23 -6.04 10.65
N ASP A 23 20.39 -5.51 11.02
CA ASP A 23 21.55 -5.25 10.15
C ASP A 23 22.19 -6.61 9.77
N PRO A 24 21.63 -7.36 8.79
CA PRO A 24 21.72 -7.01 7.36
C PRO A 24 20.47 -7.36 6.49
N LEU A 25 19.29 -7.53 7.08
CA LEU A 25 18.06 -7.97 6.40
C LEU A 25 17.38 -6.85 5.57
N VAL A 26 17.66 -5.58 5.88
CA VAL A 26 17.05 -4.46 5.17
C VAL A 26 17.85 -4.19 3.90
N HIS A 27 17.33 -4.74 2.81
CA HIS A 27 17.92 -4.56 1.48
C HIS A 27 17.79 -3.07 1.08
N PRO A 28 18.79 -2.41 0.46
CA PRO A 28 18.70 -1.00 0.06
C PRO A 28 17.50 -0.70 -0.84
N GLY A 29 16.95 -1.72 -1.52
CA GLY A 29 15.71 -1.62 -2.30
C GLY A 29 14.43 -1.37 -1.48
N ALA A 30 14.45 -1.56 -0.16
CA ALA A 30 13.30 -1.33 0.71
C ALA A 30 12.82 0.13 0.69
N TRP A 31 13.75 1.09 0.57
CA TRP A 31 13.44 2.51 0.42
C TRP A 31 12.72 2.81 -0.90
N ILE A 32 13.11 2.12 -1.98
CA ILE A 32 12.47 2.26 -3.29
C ILE A 32 11.05 1.67 -3.23
N ILE A 33 10.88 0.52 -2.57
CA ILE A 33 9.56 -0.10 -2.36
C ILE A 33 8.66 0.82 -1.54
N LEU A 34 9.16 1.40 -0.44
CA LEU A 34 8.39 2.33 0.39
C LEU A 34 7.96 3.55 -0.42
N THR A 35 8.88 4.14 -1.19
CA THR A 35 8.58 5.29 -2.05
C THR A 35 7.52 4.94 -3.10
N PHE A 36 7.64 3.77 -3.74
CA PHE A 36 6.66 3.27 -4.69
C PHE A 36 5.27 3.09 -4.05
N LEU A 37 5.20 2.43 -2.89
CA LEU A 37 3.94 2.22 -2.16
C LEU A 37 3.32 3.54 -1.71
N PHE A 38 4.13 4.50 -1.29
CA PHE A 38 3.67 5.84 -0.92
C PHE A 38 3.05 6.59 -2.10
N VAL A 39 3.73 6.61 -3.25
CA VAL A 39 3.21 7.23 -4.48
C VAL A 39 1.93 6.53 -4.94
N LEU A 40 1.92 5.19 -4.92
CA LEU A 40 0.76 4.39 -5.28
C LEU A 40 -0.46 4.74 -4.42
N SER A 41 -0.24 4.91 -3.11
CA SER A 41 -1.29 5.29 -2.19
C SER A 41 -1.80 6.73 -2.39
N LEU A 42 -0.91 7.67 -2.73
CA LEU A 42 -1.33 9.03 -3.13
C LEU A 42 -2.24 9.00 -4.36
N VAL A 43 -1.89 8.19 -5.36
CA VAL A 43 -2.70 8.01 -6.57
C VAL A 43 -4.06 7.42 -6.23
N VAL A 44 -4.10 6.35 -5.43
CA VAL A 44 -5.33 5.73 -4.95
C VAL A 44 -6.23 6.76 -4.24
N HIS A 45 -5.65 7.56 -3.34
CA HIS A 45 -6.40 8.58 -2.62
C HIS A 45 -7.00 9.66 -3.54
N GLN A 46 -6.25 10.10 -4.55
CA GLN A 46 -6.75 11.05 -5.55
C GLN A 46 -7.91 10.47 -6.37
N ILE A 47 -7.83 9.19 -6.74
CA ILE A 47 -8.90 8.51 -7.46
C ILE A 47 -10.14 8.39 -6.57
N ILE A 48 -9.99 7.95 -5.31
CA ILE A 48 -11.10 7.82 -4.35
C ILE A 48 -11.83 9.16 -4.16
N ARG A 49 -11.09 10.27 -3.97
CA ARG A 49 -11.69 11.63 -3.87
C ARG A 49 -12.53 12.02 -5.09
N ARG A 50 -12.18 11.51 -6.28
CA ARG A 50 -12.95 11.73 -7.51
C ARG A 50 -14.16 10.80 -7.60
N VAL A 51 -14.05 9.59 -7.08
CA VAL A 51 -15.13 8.57 -7.04
C VAL A 51 -16.23 8.96 -6.06
N ASP A 52 -15.91 9.58 -4.92
CA ASP A 52 -16.91 10.04 -3.93
C ASP A 52 -17.91 11.07 -4.48
N ARG A 53 -17.59 11.74 -5.59
CA ARG A 53 -18.51 12.68 -6.26
C ARG A 53 -19.52 11.99 -7.20
N ARG A 54 -19.44 10.68 -7.37
CA ARG A 54 -20.31 9.86 -8.25
C ARG A 54 -21.41 9.17 -7.43
N PRO A 55 -22.56 8.85 -8.03
CA PRO A 55 -23.65 8.14 -7.34
C PRO A 55 -23.20 6.79 -6.77
N ALA A 56 -23.70 6.47 -5.56
CA ALA A 56 -23.28 5.33 -4.72
C ALA A 56 -23.32 3.97 -5.43
N ARG A 57 -24.21 3.80 -6.42
CA ARG A 57 -24.43 2.55 -7.16
C ARG A 57 -23.17 2.00 -7.84
N ASN A 58 -22.21 2.85 -8.22
CA ASN A 58 -20.97 2.41 -8.85
C ASN A 58 -19.75 2.44 -7.92
N GLN A 59 -19.85 2.97 -6.70
CA GLN A 59 -18.70 3.18 -5.82
C GLN A 59 -17.97 1.86 -5.53
N THR A 60 -18.69 0.78 -5.20
CA THR A 60 -18.10 -0.54 -4.91
C THR A 60 -17.26 -1.08 -6.06
N VAL A 61 -17.73 -0.94 -7.31
CA VAL A 61 -17.01 -1.43 -8.50
C VAL A 61 -15.74 -0.61 -8.74
N TYR A 62 -15.80 0.71 -8.52
CA TYR A 62 -14.62 1.57 -8.61
C TYR A 62 -13.59 1.22 -7.53
N TYR A 63 -14.01 1.00 -6.29
CA TYR A 63 -13.12 0.56 -5.21
C TYR A 63 -12.47 -0.79 -5.53
N LEU A 64 -13.23 -1.75 -6.04
CA LEU A 64 -12.67 -3.04 -6.47
C LEU A 64 -11.64 -2.86 -7.59
N GLY A 65 -11.95 -2.04 -8.59
CA GLY A 65 -11.01 -1.72 -9.68
C GLY A 65 -9.72 -1.05 -9.19
N ILE A 66 -9.82 -0.18 -8.18
CA ILE A 66 -8.65 0.45 -7.55
C ILE A 66 -7.78 -0.58 -6.82
N VAL A 67 -8.39 -1.49 -6.04
CA VAL A 67 -7.67 -2.55 -5.33
C VAL A 67 -6.99 -3.50 -6.33
N VAL A 68 -7.69 -3.91 -7.38
CA VAL A 68 -7.13 -4.79 -8.43
C VAL A 68 -6.01 -4.08 -9.21
N GLY A 69 -6.22 -2.82 -9.61
CA GLY A 69 -5.21 -2.03 -10.33
C GLY A 69 -3.94 -1.84 -9.50
N ARG A 70 -4.09 -1.59 -8.20
CA ARG A 70 -2.97 -1.51 -7.25
C ARG A 70 -2.19 -2.83 -7.17
N LEU A 71 -2.89 -3.96 -7.12
CA LEU A 71 -2.30 -5.29 -7.08
C LEU A 71 -1.55 -5.60 -8.39
N MET A 72 -2.12 -5.24 -9.54
CA MET A 72 -1.46 -5.34 -10.84
C MET A 72 -0.21 -4.47 -10.95
N LEU A 73 -0.25 -3.20 -10.52
CA LEU A 73 0.93 -2.32 -10.50
C LEU A 73 2.04 -2.88 -9.60
N SER A 74 1.65 -3.43 -8.44
CA SER A 74 2.55 -4.03 -7.47
C SER A 74 3.26 -5.27 -8.04
N ILE A 75 2.53 -6.13 -8.74
CA ILE A 75 3.09 -7.28 -9.45
C ILE A 75 4.00 -6.83 -10.61
N GLY A 76 3.58 -5.85 -11.40
CA GLY A 76 4.38 -5.33 -12.51
C GLY A 76 5.71 -4.71 -12.04
N PHE A 77 5.68 -3.98 -10.93
CA PHE A 77 6.87 -3.45 -10.29
C PHE A 77 7.82 -4.57 -9.82
N LEU A 78 7.27 -5.60 -9.17
CA LEU A 78 8.04 -6.77 -8.73
C LEU A 78 8.67 -7.51 -9.91
N ALA A 79 7.91 -7.73 -10.98
CA ALA A 79 8.39 -8.36 -12.21
C ALA A 79 9.55 -7.57 -12.83
N GLY A 80 9.45 -6.24 -12.91
CA GLY A 80 10.53 -5.39 -13.42
C GLY A 80 11.85 -5.52 -12.64
N PHE A 81 11.78 -5.74 -11.32
CA PHE A 81 12.97 -5.98 -10.49
C PHE A 81 13.53 -7.41 -10.63
N ILE A 82 12.67 -8.40 -10.81
CA ILE A 82 13.07 -9.79 -11.13
C ILE A 82 13.87 -9.82 -12.45
N PHE A 83 13.39 -9.12 -13.48
CA PHE A 83 14.09 -9.05 -14.78
C PHE A 83 15.44 -8.33 -14.73
N ARG A 84 15.71 -7.53 -13.70
CA ARG A 84 17.00 -6.83 -13.52
C ARG A 84 18.03 -7.64 -12.73
N GLU A 85 17.77 -8.92 -12.45
CA GLU A 85 18.64 -9.82 -11.67
C GLU A 85 19.20 -9.15 -10.40
N THR A 86 18.32 -8.52 -9.63
CA THR A 86 18.76 -7.86 -8.40
C THR A 86 19.33 -8.89 -7.42
N ALA A 87 20.61 -8.73 -7.08
CA ALA A 87 21.26 -9.53 -6.05
C ALA A 87 20.44 -9.44 -4.75
N GLY A 88 20.15 -10.58 -4.10
CA GLY A 88 19.30 -10.60 -2.89
C GLY A 88 17.79 -10.52 -3.17
N LEU A 89 17.32 -11.08 -4.29
CA LEU A 89 15.92 -11.15 -4.70
C LEU A 89 14.97 -11.61 -3.57
N TYR A 90 15.36 -12.62 -2.79
CA TYR A 90 14.55 -13.13 -1.68
C TYR A 90 14.32 -12.07 -0.58
N GLY A 91 15.34 -11.28 -0.24
CA GLY A 91 15.22 -10.18 0.72
C GLY A 91 14.37 -9.03 0.18
N PHE A 92 14.44 -8.76 -1.13
CA PHE A 92 13.58 -7.78 -1.78
C PHE A 92 12.11 -8.22 -1.75
N LEU A 93 11.82 -9.48 -2.12
CA LEU A 93 10.47 -10.04 -2.11
C LEU A 93 9.87 -10.06 -0.70
N ALA A 94 10.64 -10.47 0.31
CA ALA A 94 10.17 -10.52 1.70
C ALA A 94 9.78 -9.11 2.20
N ASN A 95 10.67 -8.12 2.00
CA ASN A 95 10.38 -6.73 2.35
C ASN A 95 9.17 -6.19 1.59
N PHE A 96 9.05 -6.50 0.30
CA PHE A 96 7.89 -6.12 -0.50
C PHE A 96 6.60 -6.72 0.05
N PHE A 97 6.58 -8.01 0.36
CA PHE A 97 5.40 -8.68 0.89
C PHE A 97 4.96 -8.11 2.24
N VAL A 98 5.89 -7.91 3.17
CA VAL A 98 5.58 -7.36 4.50
C VAL A 98 5.02 -5.95 4.37
N LEU A 99 5.66 -5.09 3.58
CA LEU A 99 5.19 -3.71 3.37
C LEU A 99 3.86 -3.69 2.62
N TYR A 100 3.70 -4.51 1.59
CA TYR A 100 2.47 -4.60 0.81
C TYR A 100 1.31 -5.11 1.65
N LEU A 101 1.49 -6.18 2.43
CA LEU A 101 0.46 -6.73 3.32
C LEU A 101 0.10 -5.75 4.43
N GLY A 102 1.09 -5.13 5.07
CA GLY A 102 0.86 -4.12 6.11
C GLY A 102 0.05 -2.94 5.58
N TYR A 103 0.44 -2.42 4.40
CA TYR A 103 -0.23 -1.28 3.79
C TYR A 103 -1.63 -1.63 3.29
N THR A 104 -1.77 -2.74 2.58
CA THR A 104 -3.06 -3.20 2.02
C THR A 104 -4.03 -3.58 3.11
N GLY A 105 -3.58 -4.34 4.11
CA GLY A 105 -4.41 -4.78 5.22
C GLY A 105 -5.00 -3.60 5.97
N PHE A 106 -4.16 -2.65 6.39
CA PHE A 106 -4.66 -1.48 7.12
C PHE A 106 -5.63 -0.63 6.29
N GLU A 107 -5.35 -0.41 5.00
CA GLU A 107 -6.21 0.38 4.13
C GLU A 107 -7.58 -0.27 3.92
N ILE A 108 -7.62 -1.59 3.71
CA ILE A 108 -8.88 -2.35 3.62
C ILE A 108 -9.63 -2.30 4.95
N TYR A 109 -8.95 -2.50 6.09
CA TYR A 109 -9.58 -2.43 7.42
C TYR A 109 -10.17 -1.04 7.72
N ALA A 110 -9.45 0.04 7.40
CA ALA A 110 -9.92 1.41 7.58
C ALA A 110 -11.12 1.71 6.67
N LEU A 111 -11.11 1.23 5.43
CA LEU A 111 -12.24 1.33 4.51
C LEU A 111 -13.46 0.55 5.01
N LEU A 112 -13.27 -0.70 5.43
CA LEU A 112 -14.35 -1.56 5.94
C LEU A 112 -14.96 -0.99 7.21
N ALA A 113 -14.15 -0.43 8.11
CA ALA A 113 -14.60 0.23 9.33
C ALA A 113 -15.44 1.48 9.03
N ASN A 114 -15.03 2.30 8.05
CA ASN A 114 -15.79 3.46 7.61
C ASN A 114 -17.12 3.06 6.95
N LEU A 115 -17.12 2.01 6.13
CA LEU A 115 -18.35 1.48 5.51
C LEU A 115 -19.33 0.91 6.54
N ARG A 116 -18.83 0.16 7.53
CA ARG A 116 -19.65 -0.42 8.61
C ARG A 116 -20.27 0.65 9.51
N ARG A 117 -19.59 1.78 9.73
CA ARG A 117 -20.13 2.87 10.56
C ARG A 117 -21.32 3.57 9.89
N ASN A 118 -21.31 3.67 8.55
CA ASN A 118 -22.40 4.27 7.79
C ASN A 118 -23.63 3.34 7.64
N SER A 119 -23.51 2.03 7.84
CA SER A 119 -24.65 1.11 7.75
C SER A 119 -25.47 1.00 9.03
N THR A 120 -24.92 1.41 10.19
CA THR A 120 -25.60 1.33 11.50
C THR A 120 -26.31 2.61 11.93
N SER A 121 -26.34 3.65 11.08
CA SER A 121 -27.01 4.92 11.38
C SER A 121 -28.27 5.18 10.53
N SER A 122 -28.89 4.14 9.95
CA SER A 122 -30.21 4.22 9.30
C SER A 122 -31.28 3.53 10.12
#